data_AF-A0A3D4CP88-F1
#
_entry.id   AF-A0A3D4CP88-F1
#
_cell.length_a   1.000
_cell.length_b   1.000
_cell.length_c   1.000
_cell.angle_alpha   90.00
_cell.angle_beta   90.00
_cell.angle_gamma   90.00
#
_symmetry.space_group_name_H-M   'P 1'
#
loop_
_entity.id
_entity.type
_entity.pdbx_description
1 polymer ?
#
loop_
_entity_poly.entity_id
_entity_poly.type
_entity_poly.pdbx_seq_one_letter_code
_entity_poly.pdbx_strand_id
1 'polypeptide(L)'
;MTSRKQKFFIVMSIVIFVLMLALGVLGSVLGWWIDEAGDVVKEEFGPKAALEKYEWFVYQANAIAKADSDIALFEQRLVDIETQYTSTYGEDKTKWMPSTQAQYNHEMQIARDDLMAIVSNRNGLVKDYNTESQKFNWAPFKGRADYPPESFLDYKVH
;
A
#
# COMPACT_ATOMS: atom_id res chain seq x y z
N MET A 1 -31.00 66.26 -24.40
CA MET A 1 -31.86 65.47 -23.47
C MET A 1 -32.02 64.06 -24.03
N THR A 2 -31.29 63.08 -23.51
CA THR A 2 -31.51 61.66 -23.89
C THR A 2 -32.81 61.17 -23.28
N SER A 3 -33.70 60.59 -24.10
CA SER A 3 -34.97 59.99 -23.68
C SER A 3 -34.77 58.99 -22.54
N ARG A 4 -35.71 58.92 -21.59
CA ARG A 4 -35.72 57.94 -20.49
C ARG A 4 -35.49 56.49 -20.99
N LYS A 5 -35.99 56.18 -22.18
CA LYS A 5 -35.81 54.88 -22.85
C LYS A 5 -34.34 54.62 -23.23
N GLN A 6 -33.63 55.65 -23.70
CA GLN A 6 -32.23 55.53 -24.12
C GLN A 6 -31.30 55.25 -22.93
N LYS A 7 -31.53 55.88 -21.78
CA LYS A 7 -30.77 55.60 -20.55
C LYS A 7 -31.00 54.17 -20.04
N PHE A 8 -32.23 53.67 -20.14
CA PHE A 8 -32.57 52.29 -19.78
C PHE A 8 -31.81 51.27 -20.65
N PHE A 9 -31.79 51.46 -21.96
CA PHE A 9 -31.03 50.59 -22.87
C PHE A 9 -29.52 50.61 -22.61
N ILE A 10 -28.94 51.77 -22.29
CA ILE A 10 -27.52 51.89 -21.97
C ILE A 10 -27.18 51.13 -20.68
N VAL A 11 -27.97 51.32 -19.61
CA VAL A 11 -27.75 50.62 -18.33
C VAL A 11 -27.91 49.11 -18.49
N MET A 12 -28.94 48.66 -19.22
CA MET A 12 -29.17 47.24 -19.48
C MET A 12 -28.01 46.61 -20.26
N SER A 13 -27.47 47.33 -21.25
CA SER A 13 -26.32 46.87 -22.04
C SER A 13 -25.05 46.73 -21.19
N ILE A 14 -24.81 47.69 -20.27
CA ILE A 14 -23.68 47.62 -19.34
C ILE A 14 -23.83 46.42 -18.39
N VAL A 15 -25.03 46.19 -17.85
CA VAL A 15 -25.29 45.05 -16.96
C VAL A 15 -25.03 43.72 -17.69
N ILE A 16 -25.53 43.57 -18.91
CA ILE A 16 -25.30 42.35 -19.72
C ILE A 16 -23.81 42.16 -20.00
N PHE A 17 -23.09 43.24 -20.33
CA PHE A 17 -21.66 43.19 -20.60
C PHE A 17 -20.84 42.75 -19.37
N VAL A 18 -21.16 43.29 -18.18
CA VAL A 18 -20.53 42.87 -16.92
C VAL A 18 -20.83 41.41 -16.61
N LEU A 19 -22.05 40.95 -16.87
CA LEU A 19 -22.46 39.56 -16.64
C LEU A 19 -21.72 38.58 -17.57
N MET A 20 -21.52 38.95 -18.84
CA MET A 20 -20.72 38.16 -19.77
C MET A 20 -19.24 38.11 -19.37
N LEU A 21 -18.67 39.21 -18.89
CA LEU A 21 -17.30 39.23 -18.36
C LEU A 21 -17.15 38.33 -17.13
N ALA A 22 -18.10 38.38 -16.19
CA ALA A 22 -18.10 37.52 -15.02
C ALA A 22 -18.18 36.03 -15.39
N LEU A 23 -19.02 35.67 -16.35
CA LEU A 23 -19.12 34.29 -16.87
C LEU A 23 -17.86 33.86 -17.62
N GLY A 24 -17.22 34.75 -18.37
CA GLY A 24 -15.95 34.48 -19.05
C GLY A 24 -14.80 34.19 -18.08
N VAL A 25 -14.70 34.97 -16.99
CA VAL A 25 -13.70 34.77 -15.93
C VAL A 25 -13.98 33.49 -15.14
N LEU A 26 -15.24 33.19 -14.83
CA LEU A 26 -15.61 31.93 -14.18
C LEU A 26 -15.30 30.73 -15.08
N GLY A 27 -15.57 30.82 -16.37
CA GLY A 27 -15.27 29.77 -17.34
C GLY A 27 -13.77 29.51 -17.50
N SER A 28 -12.93 30.55 -17.49
CA SER A 28 -11.47 30.38 -17.59
C SER A 28 -10.86 29.78 -16.33
N VAL A 29 -11.33 30.20 -15.15
CA VAL A 29 -10.89 29.60 -13.88
C VAL A 29 -11.31 28.14 -13.79
N LEU A 30 -12.56 27.80 -14.14
CA LEU A 30 -13.01 26.41 -14.12
C LEU A 30 -12.31 25.53 -15.17
N GLY A 31 -12.04 26.06 -16.36
CA GLY A 31 -11.33 25.34 -17.42
C GLY A 31 -9.91 24.95 -17.01
N TRP A 32 -9.17 25.86 -16.37
CA TRP A 32 -7.81 25.58 -15.93
C TRP A 32 -7.73 24.46 -14.87
N TRP A 33 -8.68 24.41 -13.93
CA TRP A 33 -8.73 23.36 -12.92
C TRP A 33 -9.15 22.00 -13.49
N ILE A 34 -9.98 21.98 -14.54
CA ILE A 34 -10.43 20.75 -15.19
C ILE A 34 -9.32 20.16 -16.07
N ASP A 35 -8.55 20.99 -16.76
CA ASP A 35 -7.41 20.53 -17.58
C ASP A 35 -6.31 19.94 -16.70
N GLU A 36 -5.93 20.60 -15.59
CA GLU A 36 -4.94 20.04 -14.64
C GLU A 36 -5.42 18.73 -14.00
N ALA A 37 -6.68 18.64 -13.59
CA ALA A 37 -7.24 17.41 -13.07
C ALA A 37 -7.28 16.28 -14.11
N GLY A 38 -7.55 16.61 -15.39
CA GLY A 38 -7.55 15.67 -16.50
C GLY A 38 -6.15 15.12 -16.80
N ASP A 39 -5.12 15.97 -16.73
CA ASP A 39 -3.73 15.56 -16.90
C ASP A 39 -3.26 14.68 -15.75
N VAL A 40 -3.58 15.01 -14.49
CA VAL A 40 -3.29 14.14 -13.33
C VAL A 40 -3.99 12.79 -13.46
N VAL A 41 -5.24 12.74 -13.92
CA VAL A 41 -5.94 11.47 -14.14
C VAL A 41 -5.27 10.63 -15.22
N LYS A 42 -4.79 11.26 -16.31
CA LYS A 42 -4.04 10.54 -17.35
C LYS A 42 -2.68 10.07 -16.86
N GLU A 43 -1.99 10.86 -16.05
CA GLU A 43 -0.69 10.48 -15.50
C GLU A 43 -0.82 9.36 -14.48
N GLU A 44 -1.81 9.40 -13.59
CA GLU A 44 -2.00 8.41 -12.52
C GLU A 44 -2.75 7.15 -12.99
N PHE A 45 -3.70 7.28 -13.92
CA PHE A 45 -4.58 6.18 -14.38
C PHE A 45 -4.41 5.84 -15.86
N GLY A 46 -3.41 6.42 -16.53
CA GLY A 46 -3.06 6.07 -17.90
C GLY A 46 -2.56 4.62 -18.01
N PRO A 47 -2.59 4.02 -19.22
CA PRO A 47 -2.14 2.63 -19.42
C PRO A 47 -0.71 2.36 -18.96
N LYS A 48 0.17 3.35 -19.10
CA LYS A 48 1.57 3.27 -18.66
C LYS A 48 1.66 3.21 -17.13
N ALA A 49 1.02 4.12 -16.41
CA ALA A 49 1.01 4.11 -14.96
C ALA A 49 0.32 2.87 -14.39
N ALA A 50 -0.76 2.40 -15.03
CA ALA A 50 -1.40 1.14 -14.66
C ALA A 50 -0.45 -0.06 -14.81
N LEU A 51 0.38 -0.09 -15.87
CA LEU A 51 1.39 -1.13 -16.06
C LEU A 51 2.53 -1.04 -15.03
N GLU A 52 3.04 0.15 -14.76
CA GLU A 52 4.09 0.36 -13.73
C GLU A 52 3.58 -0.06 -12.35
N LYS A 53 2.34 0.30 -12.01
CA LYS A 53 1.69 -0.12 -10.76
C LYS A 53 1.46 -1.63 -10.72
N TYR A 54 1.09 -2.24 -11.84
CA TYR A 54 0.99 -3.69 -11.95
C TYR A 54 2.32 -4.39 -11.67
N GLU A 55 3.42 -3.91 -12.28
CA GLU A 55 4.76 -4.44 -12.03
C GLU A 55 5.18 -4.29 -10.57
N TRP A 56 4.82 -3.18 -9.93
CA TRP A 56 4.99 -2.99 -8.50
C TRP A 56 4.25 -4.05 -7.68
N PHE A 57 3.00 -4.39 -8.03
CA PHE A 57 2.27 -5.48 -7.35
C PHE A 57 2.96 -6.84 -7.54
N VAL A 58 3.44 -7.17 -8.73
CA VAL A 58 4.18 -8.42 -8.97
C VAL A 58 5.45 -8.46 -8.11
N TYR A 59 6.20 -7.36 -8.04
CA TYR A 59 7.38 -7.26 -7.19
C TYR A 59 7.04 -7.43 -5.70
N GLN A 60 6.00 -6.76 -5.22
CA GLN A 60 5.56 -6.86 -3.82
C GLN A 60 5.06 -8.26 -3.47
N ALA A 61 4.31 -8.91 -4.36
CA ALA A 61 3.88 -10.29 -4.17
C ALA A 61 5.07 -11.25 -4.03
N ASN A 62 6.12 -11.06 -4.84
CA ASN A 62 7.36 -11.84 -4.72
C ASN A 62 8.12 -11.52 -3.42
N ALA A 63 8.11 -10.27 -2.97
CA ALA A 63 8.71 -9.89 -1.69
C ALA A 63 7.97 -10.52 -0.49
N ILE A 64 6.63 -10.56 -0.53
CA ILE A 64 5.79 -11.24 0.47
C ILE A 64 6.09 -12.74 0.46
N ALA A 65 6.14 -13.38 -0.71
CA ALA A 65 6.45 -14.81 -0.82
C ALA A 65 7.85 -15.15 -0.29
N LYS A 66 8.84 -14.28 -0.53
CA LYS A 66 10.16 -14.41 0.06
C LYS A 66 10.09 -14.30 1.59
N ALA A 67 9.37 -13.31 2.11
CA ALA A 67 9.22 -13.14 3.55
C ALA A 67 8.51 -14.35 4.20
N ASP A 68 7.54 -14.96 3.52
CA ASP A 68 6.90 -16.22 3.97
C ASP A 68 7.91 -17.37 4.05
N SER A 69 8.82 -17.48 3.07
CA SER A 69 9.92 -18.45 3.13
C SER A 69 10.91 -18.15 4.25
N ASP A 70 11.23 -16.87 4.49
CA ASP A 70 12.12 -16.48 5.59
C ASP A 70 11.49 -16.81 6.95
N ILE A 71 10.19 -16.55 7.13
CA ILE A 71 9.42 -16.94 8.34
C ILE A 71 9.58 -18.44 8.61
N ALA A 72 9.38 -19.29 7.60
CA ALA A 72 9.53 -20.73 7.76
C ALA A 72 10.95 -21.15 8.21
N LEU A 73 11.99 -20.46 7.72
CA LEU A 73 13.38 -20.70 8.18
C LEU A 73 13.58 -20.30 9.64
N PHE A 74 13.00 -19.17 10.08
CA PHE A 74 13.09 -18.72 11.47
C PHE A 74 12.27 -19.60 12.43
N GLU A 75 11.12 -20.12 12.00
CA GLU A 75 10.35 -21.11 12.75
C GLU A 75 11.13 -22.42 12.89
N GLN A 76 11.77 -22.89 11.82
CA GLN A 76 12.62 -24.08 11.87
C GLN A 76 13.79 -23.87 12.85
N ARG A 77 14.40 -22.69 12.89
CA ARG A 77 15.47 -22.38 13.84
C ARG A 77 15.02 -22.54 15.30
N LEU A 78 13.78 -22.19 15.64
CA LEU A 78 13.24 -22.41 16.99
C LEU A 78 13.18 -23.91 17.32
N VAL A 79 12.73 -24.73 16.38
CA VAL A 79 12.69 -26.19 16.50
C VAL A 79 14.09 -26.78 16.62
N ASP A 80 15.05 -26.25 15.86
CA ASP A 80 16.44 -26.72 15.88
C ASP A 80 17.10 -26.43 17.23
N ILE A 81 16.89 -25.23 17.80
CA ILE A 81 17.38 -24.90 19.15
C ILE A 81 16.77 -25.86 20.18
N GLU A 82 15.45 -26.06 20.16
CA GLU A 82 14.78 -27.01 21.06
C GLU A 82 15.36 -28.43 20.94
N THR A 83 15.52 -28.91 19.71
CA THR A 83 16.04 -30.25 19.42
C THR A 83 17.49 -30.41 19.85
N GLN A 84 18.33 -29.40 19.61
CA GLN A 84 19.73 -29.40 20.00
C GLN A 84 19.90 -29.51 21.53
N TYR A 85 19.14 -28.74 22.29
CA TYR A 85 19.23 -28.77 23.75
C TYR A 85 18.62 -30.05 24.34
N THR A 86 17.45 -30.47 23.87
CA THR A 86 16.80 -31.70 24.35
C THR A 86 17.61 -32.96 24.03
N SER A 87 18.26 -33.04 22.86
CA SER A 87 19.16 -34.15 22.52
C SER A 87 20.44 -34.19 23.36
N THR A 88 20.94 -33.03 23.78
CA THR A 88 22.19 -32.93 24.56
C THR A 88 21.95 -33.11 26.07
N TYR A 89 20.86 -32.54 26.60
CA TYR A 89 20.62 -32.41 28.04
C TYR A 89 19.39 -33.20 28.53
N GLY A 90 18.66 -33.85 27.62
CA GLY A 90 17.42 -34.59 27.89
C GLY A 90 16.16 -33.72 27.78
N GLU A 91 15.00 -34.36 27.58
CA GLU A 91 13.71 -33.68 27.40
C GLU A 91 13.22 -32.92 28.65
N ASP A 92 13.58 -33.39 29.83
CA ASP A 92 13.15 -32.79 31.10
C ASP A 92 13.98 -31.54 31.43
N LYS A 93 13.48 -30.38 30.98
CA LYS A 93 14.11 -29.07 31.18
C LYS A 93 14.35 -28.73 32.65
N THR A 94 13.57 -29.30 33.58
CA THR A 94 13.73 -29.03 35.03
C THR A 94 15.02 -29.62 35.61
N LYS A 95 15.56 -30.65 34.95
CA LYS A 95 16.82 -31.31 35.35
C LYS A 95 18.05 -30.66 34.76
N TRP A 96 17.89 -29.71 33.84
CA TRP A 96 19.00 -28.99 33.26
C TRP A 96 19.73 -28.16 34.31
N MET A 97 21.04 -28.01 34.15
CA MET A 97 21.82 -27.12 35.00
C MET A 97 21.31 -25.67 34.83
N PRO A 98 21.31 -24.84 35.89
CA PRO A 98 20.83 -23.46 35.81
C PRO A 98 21.50 -22.61 34.71
N SER A 99 22.80 -22.83 34.46
CA SER A 99 23.54 -22.17 33.38
C SER A 99 23.00 -22.57 31.99
N THR A 100 22.72 -23.86 31.78
CA THR A 100 22.14 -24.39 30.54
C THR A 100 20.74 -23.85 30.32
N GLN A 101 19.90 -23.80 31.36
CA GLN A 101 18.56 -23.21 31.27
C GLN A 101 18.63 -21.73 30.88
N ALA A 102 19.53 -20.97 31.49
CA ALA A 102 19.72 -19.56 31.18
C ALA A 102 20.15 -19.36 29.72
N GLN A 103 21.08 -20.17 29.22
CA GLN A 103 21.55 -20.10 27.84
C GLN A 103 20.44 -20.45 26.84
N TYR A 104 19.73 -21.57 27.05
CA TYR A 104 18.61 -21.95 26.21
C TYR A 104 17.53 -20.86 26.15
N ASN A 105 17.14 -20.31 27.31
CA ASN A 105 16.13 -19.25 27.36
C ASN A 105 16.59 -18.00 26.62
N HIS A 106 17.87 -17.65 26.71
CA HIS A 106 18.45 -16.52 25.99
C HIS A 106 18.41 -16.74 24.47
N GLU A 107 18.86 -17.90 23.99
CA GLU A 107 18.87 -18.23 22.55
C GLU A 107 17.46 -18.32 21.97
N MET A 108 16.52 -18.93 22.69
CA MET A 108 15.11 -18.97 22.30
C MET A 108 14.49 -17.58 22.25
N GLN A 109 14.84 -16.69 23.18
CA GLN A 109 14.35 -15.32 23.18
C GLN A 109 14.83 -14.57 21.93
N ILE A 110 16.14 -14.65 21.62
CA ILE A 110 16.70 -14.03 20.42
C ILE A 110 16.02 -14.57 19.16
N ALA A 111 15.88 -15.88 19.03
CA ALA A 111 15.25 -16.48 17.85
C ALA A 111 13.77 -16.08 17.70
N ARG A 112 13.03 -15.91 18.80
CA ARG A 112 11.65 -15.39 18.78
C ARG A 112 11.61 -13.94 18.35
N ASP A 113 12.51 -13.11 18.86
CA ASP A 113 12.58 -11.69 18.52
C ASP A 113 12.90 -11.51 17.03
N ASP A 114 13.83 -12.31 16.49
CA ASP A 114 14.14 -12.36 15.07
C ASP A 114 12.90 -12.75 14.22
N LEU A 115 12.18 -13.81 14.64
CA LEU A 115 10.94 -14.23 13.98
C LEU A 115 9.89 -13.10 13.99
N MET A 116 9.69 -12.44 15.13
CA MET A 116 8.74 -11.32 15.25
C MET A 116 9.11 -10.16 14.33
N ALA A 117 10.41 -9.86 14.19
CA ALA A 117 10.88 -8.81 13.31
C ALA A 117 10.53 -9.10 11.83
N ILE A 118 10.76 -10.34 11.37
CA ILE A 118 10.41 -10.73 9.99
C ILE A 118 8.90 -10.76 9.78
N VAL A 119 8.13 -11.31 10.73
CA VAL A 119 6.66 -11.31 10.68
C VAL A 119 6.11 -9.88 10.60
N SER A 120 6.65 -8.97 11.40
CA SER A 120 6.27 -7.55 11.37
C SER A 120 6.56 -6.90 10.02
N ASN A 121 7.76 -7.11 9.47
CA ASN A 121 8.14 -6.62 8.15
C ASN A 121 7.20 -7.16 7.06
N ARG A 122 6.95 -8.47 7.08
CA ARG A 122 6.04 -9.15 6.16
C ARG A 122 4.61 -8.60 6.22
N ASN A 123 4.08 -8.38 7.41
CA ASN A 123 2.75 -7.80 7.60
C ASN A 123 2.69 -6.33 7.17
N GLY A 124 3.81 -5.59 7.29
CA GLY A 124 3.96 -4.26 6.69
C GLY A 124 3.78 -4.30 5.17
N LEU A 125 4.49 -5.21 4.48
CA LEU A 125 4.36 -5.41 3.03
C LEU A 125 2.92 -5.76 2.62
N VAL A 126 2.28 -6.68 3.36
CA VAL A 126 0.88 -7.06 3.09
C VAL A 126 -0.09 -5.91 3.28
N LYS A 127 0.09 -5.11 4.33
CA LYS A 127 -0.74 -3.92 4.56
C LYS A 127 -0.63 -2.94 3.40
N ASP A 128 0.59 -2.62 2.96
CA ASP A 128 0.84 -1.69 1.87
C ASP A 128 0.26 -2.24 0.55
N TYR A 129 0.51 -3.51 0.26
CA TYR A 129 -0.04 -4.22 -0.89
C TYR A 129 -1.58 -4.14 -0.91
N ASN A 130 -2.23 -4.56 0.18
CA ASN A 130 -3.69 -4.62 0.26
C ASN A 130 -4.31 -3.22 0.16
N THR A 131 -3.70 -2.21 0.78
CA THR A 131 -4.17 -0.81 0.73
C THR A 131 -4.16 -0.28 -0.70
N GLU A 132 -3.11 -0.57 -1.47
CA GLU A 132 -2.98 -0.12 -2.85
C GLU A 132 -3.80 -0.98 -3.81
N SER A 133 -3.89 -2.29 -3.57
CA SER A 133 -4.67 -3.22 -4.38
C SER A 133 -6.16 -2.88 -4.40
N GLN A 134 -6.72 -2.43 -3.27
CA GLN A 134 -8.12 -2.01 -3.18
C GLN A 134 -8.49 -0.85 -4.11
N LYS A 135 -7.49 -0.03 -4.49
CA LYS A 135 -7.68 1.13 -5.38
C LYS A 135 -7.39 0.80 -6.84
N PHE A 136 -6.82 -0.36 -7.13
CA PHE A 136 -6.31 -0.72 -8.44
C PHE A 136 -7.37 -1.44 -9.30
N ASN A 137 -7.46 -1.07 -10.58
CA ASN A 137 -8.34 -1.74 -11.52
C ASN A 137 -7.67 -3.00 -12.09
N TRP A 138 -7.97 -4.15 -11.50
CA TRP A 138 -7.42 -5.45 -11.90
C TRP A 138 -7.94 -5.99 -13.24
N ALA A 139 -9.09 -5.52 -13.72
CA ALA A 139 -9.79 -6.12 -14.85
C ALA A 139 -8.93 -6.28 -16.12
N PRO A 140 -8.09 -5.30 -16.54
CA PRO A 140 -7.27 -5.40 -17.74
C PRO A 140 -6.15 -6.44 -17.67
N PHE A 141 -5.77 -6.87 -16.46
CA PHE A 141 -4.61 -7.76 -16.24
C PHE A 141 -5.02 -9.20 -15.96
N LYS A 142 -6.33 -9.48 -15.83
CA LYS A 142 -6.84 -10.83 -15.60
C LYS A 142 -6.45 -11.76 -16.76
N GLY A 143 -5.90 -12.93 -16.42
CA GLY A 143 -5.47 -13.94 -17.39
C GLY A 143 -4.01 -13.85 -17.81
N ARG A 144 -3.24 -12.88 -17.31
CA ARG A 144 -1.78 -12.92 -17.43
C ARG A 144 -1.20 -14.03 -16.55
N ALA A 145 -0.08 -14.62 -16.99
CA ALA A 145 0.58 -15.69 -16.26
C ALA A 145 1.22 -15.21 -14.94
N ASP A 146 1.62 -13.93 -14.89
CA ASP A 146 2.24 -13.28 -13.74
C ASP A 146 1.22 -12.59 -12.82
N TYR A 147 -0.07 -12.88 -12.98
CA TYR A 147 -1.14 -12.22 -12.23
C TYR A 147 -1.04 -12.51 -10.72
N PRO A 148 -0.74 -11.48 -9.89
CA PRO A 148 -0.58 -11.67 -8.45
C PRO A 148 -1.95 -11.77 -7.76
N PRO A 149 -2.00 -12.31 -6.52
CA PRO A 149 -3.24 -12.32 -5.73
C PRO A 149 -3.80 -10.92 -5.50
N GLU A 150 -5.12 -10.72 -5.57
CA GLU A 150 -5.72 -9.40 -5.30
C GLU A 150 -5.57 -8.97 -3.81
N SER A 151 -5.33 -9.90 -2.90
CA SER A 151 -5.03 -9.60 -1.50
C SER A 151 -4.26 -10.72 -0.81
N PHE A 152 -3.61 -10.38 0.30
CA PHE A 152 -2.94 -11.32 1.19
C PHE A 152 -3.52 -11.25 2.60
N LEU A 153 -3.47 -12.37 3.32
CA LEU A 153 -3.83 -12.42 4.74
C LEU A 153 -2.61 -12.08 5.61
N ASP A 154 -2.84 -11.44 6.76
CA ASP A 154 -1.79 -11.21 7.75
C ASP A 154 -1.28 -12.53 8.34
N TYR A 155 0.03 -12.59 8.57
CA TYR A 155 0.64 -13.72 9.26
C TYR A 155 0.36 -13.63 10.76
N LYS A 156 -0.09 -14.75 11.34
CA LYS A 156 -0.30 -14.90 12.78
C LYS A 156 0.65 -15.94 13.31
N VAL A 157 1.48 -15.55 14.24
CA VAL A 157 2.36 -16.47 14.97
C VAL A 157 1.47 -17.35 15.84
N HIS A 158 1.62 -18.66 15.71
CA HIS A 158 0.89 -19.67 16.48
C HIS A 158 1.63 -20.06 17.75
#